data_AF-A0A087SB82-F1
#
_entry.id   AF-A0A087SB82-F1
#
_cell.length_a   1.000
_cell.length_b   1.000
_cell.length_c   1.000
_cell.angle_alpha   90.00
_cell.angle_beta   90.00
_cell.angle_gamma   90.00
#
_symmetry.space_group_name_H-M   'P 1'
#
loop_
_entity.id
_entity.type
_entity.pdbx_description
1 polymer ?
#
loop_
_entity_poly.entity_id
_entity_poly.type
_entity_poly.pdbx_seq_one_letter_code
_entity_poly.pdbx_strand_id
1 'polypeptide(L)'
;MSVQGLLAHIKAMRRNHLIIVLVTSAVLYGNGVLISDKYLGWKSPKIAYEPACGPQLVPQLNRELAHAAAQGGEIFVTWASQVYADFAVNWARSLQRVNATNFLVGALDEKAAQALLDAQLPVFSMYNLDMNGSVMAAGGSKACEQDFHNSTACQRIGLARAFLSYGLDVTLSDADWAFAEDPRPFFSRQPPADLLAAGAALVNSTADGDGGLELAASLAAGTDDGLLLLRAAPAMLSFLQAWARALPGRNGQAALESALREGVGATPALWPGQDRLAYAWGGRLVLGVLPVARFGSHTASVQGLAGLMHVTQVAVHASHQSDGLVGKRHRLREAMLWEDAPEYYTEPRLLSMDLKPPSVPEKLSLGVMDEGGQTALQMAHKRGLQFQLQQVRAGMALAVALNRTFLMPRLTCLCDSGWDKLENCRSPGAPLTPLPFTCPWDQVFLVERLTEPHEKKVNMTYREYSFLDNPRTPNETEGTANTAFRTHDPTIVWLPPKTGLADLRDRVARHSGVRRLHVRDPQAAWADWERPEDGKSFDLRFIGALAPWAGPFDDEEKTKRWLDGVLRRKRKREKWT
;
A
#
# COMPACT_ATOMS: atom_id res chain seq x y z
N MET A 1 -25.70 56.90 -15.99
CA MET A 1 -26.90 56.79 -16.85
C MET A 1 -27.84 55.77 -16.23
N SER A 2 -29.13 56.10 -16.11
CA SER A 2 -30.12 55.35 -15.33
C SER A 2 -30.53 54.02 -15.99
N VAL A 3 -30.90 53.07 -15.13
CA VAL A 3 -31.21 51.64 -15.38
C VAL A 3 -32.32 51.41 -16.43
N GLN A 4 -33.10 52.42 -16.78
CA GLN A 4 -34.17 52.32 -17.77
C GLN A 4 -33.70 52.38 -19.24
N GLY A 5 -32.46 52.80 -19.52
CA GLY A 5 -31.90 52.77 -20.88
C GLY A 5 -31.30 51.42 -21.30
N LEU A 6 -30.85 50.61 -20.33
CA LEU A 6 -30.16 49.33 -20.59
C LEU A 6 -31.14 48.19 -20.90
N LEU A 7 -32.37 48.28 -20.39
CA LEU A 7 -33.45 47.30 -20.59
C LEU A 7 -34.09 47.36 -21.98
N ALA A 8 -33.93 48.47 -22.72
CA ALA A 8 -34.41 48.60 -24.10
C ALA A 8 -33.43 47.97 -25.12
N HIS A 9 -32.15 47.84 -24.78
CA HIS A 9 -31.13 47.28 -25.68
C HIS A 9 -31.00 45.74 -25.59
N ILE A 10 -31.37 45.16 -24.44
CA ILE A 10 -31.26 43.71 -24.18
C ILE A 10 -32.45 42.91 -24.76
N LYS A 11 -33.57 43.57 -25.10
CA LYS A 11 -34.74 42.92 -25.74
C LYS A 11 -34.60 42.68 -27.25
N ALA A 12 -33.51 43.13 -27.89
CA ALA A 12 -33.30 43.02 -29.34
C ALA A 12 -32.23 42.00 -29.79
N MET A 13 -31.55 41.28 -28.87
CA MET A 13 -30.47 40.34 -29.23
C MET A 13 -30.71 38.90 -28.74
N ARG A 14 -31.88 38.34 -29.08
CA ARG A 14 -32.03 36.87 -29.17
C ARG A 14 -31.50 36.40 -30.53
N ARG A 15 -30.24 35.97 -30.58
CA ARG A 15 -29.76 34.84 -31.40
C ARG A 15 -28.25 34.66 -31.18
N ASN A 16 -27.90 33.44 -30.77
CA ASN A 16 -26.57 32.83 -30.76
C ASN A 16 -25.63 33.16 -29.58
N HIS A 17 -25.36 32.09 -28.83
CA HIS A 17 -24.22 31.79 -27.96
C HIS A 17 -23.48 32.95 -27.29
N LEU A 18 -23.73 33.13 -25.99
CA LEU A 18 -22.65 33.35 -25.02
C LEU A 18 -23.12 33.02 -23.60
N ILE A 19 -22.43 32.08 -22.97
CA ILE A 19 -22.59 31.72 -21.56
C ILE A 19 -21.82 32.77 -20.75
N ILE A 20 -22.55 33.62 -20.02
CA ILE A 20 -21.99 34.42 -18.92
C ILE A 20 -22.85 34.12 -17.69
N VAL A 21 -22.32 33.31 -16.77
CA VAL A 21 -22.98 33.02 -15.49
C VAL A 21 -22.35 33.91 -14.43
N LEU A 22 -23.03 35.01 -14.14
CA LEU A 22 -23.02 35.70 -12.86
C LEU A 22 -24.19 35.11 -12.05
N VAL A 23 -23.94 34.51 -10.89
CA VAL A 23 -25.01 34.17 -9.94
C VAL A 23 -24.67 34.72 -8.56
N THR A 24 -25.42 35.74 -8.19
CA THR A 24 -25.69 36.20 -6.83
C THR A 24 -26.66 35.26 -6.11
N SER A 25 -26.43 35.06 -4.82
CA SER A 25 -27.15 34.22 -3.87
C SER A 25 -28.64 34.55 -3.72
N ALA A 26 -29.49 33.51 -3.61
CA ALA A 26 -30.77 33.57 -2.92
C ALA A 26 -31.03 32.21 -2.23
N VAL A 27 -31.27 32.26 -0.92
CA VAL A 27 -31.58 31.14 -0.02
C VAL A 27 -33.09 31.07 0.16
N LEU A 28 -33.68 29.89 -0.01
CA LEU A 28 -34.99 29.53 0.53
C LEU A 28 -34.89 28.11 1.13
N TYR A 29 -35.29 28.02 2.40
CA TYR A 29 -35.23 26.84 3.27
C TYR A 29 -36.33 25.82 2.96
N GLY A 30 -36.01 24.52 3.07
CA GLY A 30 -36.97 23.42 3.06
C GLY A 30 -36.30 22.05 3.32
N ASN A 31 -36.27 21.66 4.60
CA ASN A 31 -35.90 20.37 5.21
C ASN A 31 -35.50 19.18 4.31
N GLY A 32 -34.22 18.80 4.40
CA GLY A 32 -33.67 17.51 3.98
C GLY A 32 -32.18 17.47 4.35
N VAL A 33 -31.77 16.49 5.16
CA VAL A 33 -30.38 16.35 5.62
C VAL A 33 -29.51 15.94 4.42
N LEU A 34 -28.69 16.87 3.93
CA LEU A 34 -27.63 16.68 2.95
C LEU A 34 -26.29 16.92 3.65
N ILE A 35 -25.45 15.88 3.69
CA ILE A 35 -24.06 15.97 4.16
C ILE A 35 -23.27 16.70 3.06
N SER A 36 -22.71 17.88 3.37
CA SER A 36 -22.03 18.73 2.39
C SER A 36 -20.51 18.56 2.39
N ASP A 37 -19.95 18.35 1.20
CA ASP A 37 -18.54 18.42 0.80
C ASP A 37 -17.86 19.77 1.09
N LYS A 38 -17.47 20.03 2.34
CA LYS A 38 -16.55 21.14 2.64
C LYS A 38 -15.64 20.80 3.81
N TYR A 39 -14.57 20.02 3.59
CA TYR A 39 -13.27 20.14 4.28
C TYR A 39 -12.19 19.28 3.61
N LEU A 40 -11.83 19.57 2.35
CA LEU A 40 -10.57 19.10 1.75
C LEU A 40 -9.94 20.24 0.96
N GLY A 41 -9.12 21.02 1.67
CA GLY A 41 -8.32 22.11 1.13
C GLY A 41 -6.90 21.66 0.82
N TRP A 42 -6.73 20.68 -0.07
CA TRP A 42 -5.48 20.51 -0.81
C TRP A 42 -5.80 20.25 -2.27
N LYS A 43 -5.57 21.26 -3.11
CA LYS A 43 -5.60 21.13 -4.56
C LYS A 43 -4.25 20.55 -4.96
N SER A 44 -4.25 19.29 -5.38
CA SER A 44 -3.29 18.78 -6.36
C SER A 44 -3.16 19.81 -7.51
N PRO A 45 -2.00 19.96 -8.16
CA PRO A 45 -1.92 20.77 -9.36
C PRO A 45 -3.01 20.26 -10.30
N LYS A 46 -4.03 21.09 -10.51
CA LYS A 46 -5.13 20.81 -11.43
C LYS A 46 -4.52 20.86 -12.82
N ILE A 47 -4.09 19.72 -13.33
CA ILE A 47 -4.19 19.48 -14.76
C ILE A 47 -5.70 19.48 -15.00
N ALA A 48 -6.24 20.60 -15.48
CA ALA A 48 -7.59 20.64 -15.98
C ALA A 48 -7.58 19.83 -17.28
N TYR A 49 -7.83 18.54 -17.17
CA TYR A 49 -8.28 17.76 -18.30
C TYR A 49 -9.75 18.14 -18.49
N GLU A 50 -10.03 19.02 -19.45
CA GLU A 50 -11.37 19.06 -20.02
C GLU A 50 -11.52 17.75 -20.80
N PRO A 51 -12.39 16.81 -20.40
CA PRO A 51 -12.61 15.61 -21.17
C PRO A 51 -13.16 16.05 -22.52
N ALA A 52 -12.41 15.80 -23.58
CA ALA A 52 -12.78 16.18 -24.96
C ALA A 52 -14.05 15.44 -25.46
N CYS A 53 -14.62 14.55 -24.65
CA CYS A 53 -15.83 13.80 -24.90
C CYS A 53 -16.59 13.65 -23.57
N GLY A 54 -17.93 13.57 -23.59
CA GLY A 54 -18.74 13.29 -22.40
C GLY A 54 -18.34 11.98 -21.71
N PRO A 55 -18.89 11.65 -20.52
CA PRO A 55 -18.48 10.48 -19.75
C PRO A 55 -18.53 9.23 -20.64
N GLN A 56 -17.35 8.65 -20.88
CA GLN A 56 -17.22 7.48 -21.73
C GLN A 56 -17.84 6.31 -20.95
N LEU A 57 -18.99 5.83 -21.41
CA LEU A 57 -19.70 4.74 -20.75
C LEU A 57 -18.83 3.48 -20.79
N VAL A 58 -18.32 3.09 -19.63
CA VAL A 58 -17.63 1.81 -19.43
C VAL A 58 -18.64 0.67 -19.67
N PRO A 59 -18.29 -0.37 -20.44
CA PRO A 59 -19.21 -1.46 -20.73
C PRO A 59 -19.60 -2.22 -19.46
N GLN A 60 -20.81 -2.79 -19.45
CA GLN A 60 -21.20 -3.79 -18.46
C GLN A 60 -20.40 -5.07 -18.66
N LEU A 61 -20.18 -5.81 -17.57
CA LEU A 61 -19.61 -7.15 -17.69
C LEU A 61 -20.58 -8.07 -18.44
N ASN A 62 -20.08 -8.71 -19.49
CA ASN A 62 -20.78 -9.76 -20.22
C ASN A 62 -19.78 -10.84 -20.66
N ARG A 63 -20.30 -11.92 -21.26
CA ARG A 63 -19.51 -13.06 -21.70
C ARG A 63 -18.49 -12.64 -22.76
N GLU A 64 -18.90 -11.82 -23.72
CA GLU A 64 -18.06 -11.40 -24.85
C GLU A 64 -16.85 -10.59 -24.37
N LEU A 65 -17.06 -9.63 -23.48
CA LEU A 65 -16.01 -8.80 -22.89
C LEU A 65 -15.03 -9.66 -22.06
N ALA A 66 -15.56 -10.57 -21.25
CA ALA A 66 -14.75 -11.46 -20.42
C ALA A 66 -13.86 -12.38 -21.28
N HIS A 67 -14.42 -12.99 -22.32
CA HIS A 67 -13.67 -13.86 -23.24
C HIS A 67 -12.69 -13.09 -24.12
N ALA A 68 -12.98 -11.84 -24.48
CA ALA A 68 -12.04 -10.99 -25.22
C ALA A 68 -10.79 -10.62 -24.39
N ALA A 69 -10.91 -10.56 -23.06
CA ALA A 69 -9.80 -10.27 -22.15
C ALA A 69 -9.11 -11.54 -21.63
N ALA A 70 -9.77 -12.70 -21.62
CA ALA A 70 -9.20 -13.95 -21.14
C ALA A 70 -8.13 -14.53 -22.07
N GLN A 71 -7.23 -15.34 -21.52
CA GLN A 71 -6.23 -16.09 -22.28
C GLN A 71 -6.18 -17.52 -21.78
N GLY A 72 -6.29 -18.50 -22.69
CA GLY A 72 -6.26 -19.92 -22.31
C GLY A 72 -7.41 -20.36 -21.40
N GLY A 73 -8.52 -19.62 -21.39
CA GLY A 73 -9.64 -19.85 -20.47
C GLY A 73 -9.46 -19.25 -19.07
N GLU A 74 -8.36 -18.55 -18.82
CA GLU A 74 -8.04 -17.93 -17.53
C GLU A 74 -8.12 -16.39 -17.61
N ILE A 75 -8.56 -15.76 -16.52
CA ILE A 75 -8.59 -14.29 -16.40
C ILE A 75 -8.27 -13.82 -14.97
N PHE A 76 -7.50 -12.74 -14.86
CA PHE A 76 -7.24 -12.02 -13.61
C PHE A 76 -8.24 -10.88 -13.44
N VAL A 77 -8.80 -10.74 -12.24
CA VAL A 77 -9.82 -9.73 -11.98
C VAL A 77 -9.58 -9.07 -10.63
N THR A 78 -9.57 -7.74 -10.65
CA THR A 78 -9.66 -6.89 -9.45
C THR A 78 -10.78 -5.86 -9.62
N TRP A 79 -11.10 -5.12 -8.57
CA TRP A 79 -12.07 -4.05 -8.61
C TRP A 79 -11.71 -2.95 -7.61
N ALA A 80 -12.13 -1.72 -7.90
CA ALA A 80 -11.83 -0.58 -7.05
C ALA A 80 -12.90 0.50 -7.10
N SER A 81 -13.05 1.21 -5.97
CA SER A 81 -13.68 2.52 -5.91
C SER A 81 -12.65 3.62 -6.23
N GLN A 82 -13.09 4.86 -6.32
CA GLN A 82 -12.21 6.01 -6.58
C GLN A 82 -10.99 6.02 -5.63
N VAL A 83 -11.20 5.63 -4.37
CA VAL A 83 -10.17 5.68 -3.32
C VAL A 83 -9.06 4.65 -3.54
N TYR A 84 -9.35 3.55 -4.24
CA TYR A 84 -8.40 2.46 -4.56
C TYR A 84 -8.02 2.42 -6.06
N ALA A 85 -8.41 3.41 -6.86
CA ALA A 85 -8.19 3.38 -8.30
C ALA A 85 -6.70 3.33 -8.67
N ASP A 86 -5.83 4.03 -7.93
CA ASP A 86 -4.38 4.00 -8.15
C ASP A 86 -3.76 2.64 -7.76
N PHE A 87 -4.30 1.97 -6.74
CA PHE A 87 -3.94 0.59 -6.41
C PHE A 87 -4.31 -0.37 -7.54
N ALA A 88 -5.52 -0.27 -8.09
CA ALA A 88 -5.93 -1.10 -9.23
C ALA A 88 -5.09 -0.82 -10.49
N VAL A 89 -4.65 0.43 -10.70
CA VAL A 89 -3.67 0.76 -11.74
C VAL A 89 -2.34 0.06 -11.47
N ASN A 90 -1.80 0.17 -10.26
CA ASN A 90 -0.55 -0.48 -9.90
C ASN A 90 -0.62 -2.02 -10.05
N TRP A 91 -1.73 -2.62 -9.60
CA TRP A 91 -2.01 -4.05 -9.74
C TRP A 91 -1.95 -4.47 -11.22
N ALA A 92 -2.66 -3.77 -12.09
CA ALA A 92 -2.70 -4.06 -13.52
C ALA A 92 -1.31 -3.88 -14.18
N ARG A 93 -0.60 -2.82 -13.84
CA ARG A 93 0.77 -2.56 -14.34
C ARG A 93 1.75 -3.64 -13.88
N SER A 94 1.62 -4.12 -12.65
CA SER A 94 2.46 -5.21 -12.12
C SER A 94 2.27 -6.52 -12.90
N LEU A 95 1.03 -6.85 -13.31
CA LEU A 95 0.73 -7.98 -14.18
C LEU A 95 1.29 -7.78 -15.60
N GLN A 96 1.10 -6.60 -16.19
CA GLN A 96 1.66 -6.27 -17.51
C GLN A 96 3.19 -6.44 -17.55
N ARG A 97 3.89 -6.01 -16.49
CA ARG A 97 5.35 -6.13 -16.36
C ARG A 97 5.84 -7.58 -16.38
N VAL A 98 5.02 -8.51 -15.89
CA VAL A 98 5.32 -9.95 -15.90
C VAL A 98 4.68 -10.68 -17.09
N ASN A 99 4.25 -9.94 -18.11
CA ASN A 99 3.59 -10.43 -19.33
C ASN A 99 2.26 -11.18 -19.08
N ALA A 100 1.56 -10.86 -18.00
CA ALA A 100 0.19 -11.29 -17.76
C ALA A 100 -0.76 -10.15 -18.17
N THR A 101 -1.32 -10.24 -19.38
CA THR A 101 -2.23 -9.21 -19.93
C THR A 101 -3.70 -9.64 -19.92
N ASN A 102 -4.00 -10.86 -19.47
CA ASN A 102 -5.35 -11.42 -19.44
C ASN A 102 -6.10 -10.97 -18.19
N PHE A 103 -6.43 -9.68 -18.11
CA PHE A 103 -7.11 -9.12 -16.94
C PHE A 103 -8.23 -8.13 -17.27
N LEU A 104 -9.13 -7.95 -16.31
CA LEU A 104 -10.17 -6.92 -16.30
C LEU A 104 -10.24 -6.24 -14.94
N VAL A 105 -10.54 -4.93 -14.95
CA VAL A 105 -10.74 -4.16 -13.72
C VAL A 105 -12.18 -3.69 -13.60
N GLY A 106 -12.84 -4.03 -12.49
CA GLY A 106 -14.19 -3.57 -12.17
C GLY A 106 -14.18 -2.19 -11.51
N ALA A 107 -14.89 -1.22 -12.10
CA ALA A 107 -15.09 0.11 -11.51
C ALA A 107 -16.34 0.14 -10.62
N LEU A 108 -16.19 0.41 -9.32
CA LEU A 108 -17.31 0.51 -8.37
C LEU A 108 -18.06 1.84 -8.43
N ASP A 109 -17.51 2.86 -9.11
CA ASP A 109 -18.10 4.18 -9.29
C ASP A 109 -17.55 4.85 -10.57
N GLU A 110 -18.23 5.91 -11.04
CA GLU A 110 -17.85 6.64 -12.26
C GLU A 110 -16.45 7.28 -12.18
N LYS A 111 -16.02 7.71 -10.98
CA LYS A 111 -14.71 8.34 -10.83
C LYS A 111 -13.58 7.31 -10.89
N ALA A 112 -13.81 6.12 -10.34
CA ALA A 112 -12.92 4.97 -10.53
C ALA A 112 -12.84 4.59 -12.01
N ALA A 113 -13.99 4.51 -12.70
CA ALA A 113 -14.06 4.22 -14.13
C ALA A 113 -13.22 5.22 -14.95
N GLN A 114 -13.37 6.52 -14.71
CA GLN A 114 -12.60 7.54 -15.40
C GLN A 114 -11.10 7.38 -15.15
N ALA A 115 -10.68 7.21 -13.88
CA ALA A 115 -9.26 7.06 -13.55
C ALA A 115 -8.62 5.82 -14.20
N LEU A 116 -9.36 4.71 -14.29
CA LEU A 116 -8.90 3.48 -14.93
C LEU A 116 -8.84 3.60 -16.47
N LEU A 117 -9.79 4.31 -17.08
CA LEU A 117 -9.77 4.64 -18.52
C LEU A 117 -8.62 5.58 -18.88
N ASP A 118 -8.37 6.61 -18.05
CA ASP A 118 -7.24 7.54 -18.23
C ASP A 118 -5.91 6.78 -18.15
N ALA A 119 -5.85 5.72 -17.32
CA ALA A 119 -4.73 4.80 -17.25
C ALA A 119 -4.69 3.76 -18.38
N GLN A 120 -5.60 3.82 -19.36
CA GLN A 120 -5.70 2.93 -20.52
C GLN A 120 -5.85 1.45 -20.16
N LEU A 121 -6.61 1.15 -19.11
CA LEU A 121 -6.87 -0.22 -18.67
C LEU A 121 -8.15 -0.80 -19.29
N PRO A 122 -8.27 -2.13 -19.39
CA PRO A 122 -9.52 -2.77 -19.76
C PRO A 122 -10.48 -2.81 -18.54
N VAL A 123 -11.57 -2.04 -18.63
CA VAL A 123 -12.48 -1.77 -17.51
C VAL A 123 -13.90 -2.25 -17.82
N PHE A 124 -14.61 -2.72 -16.79
CA PHE A 124 -16.06 -2.91 -16.83
C PHE A 124 -16.75 -2.19 -15.67
N SER A 125 -18.01 -1.81 -15.86
CA SER A 125 -18.82 -1.12 -14.86
C SER A 125 -19.37 -2.09 -13.82
N MET A 126 -19.20 -1.76 -12.55
CA MET A 126 -19.90 -2.37 -11.42
C MET A 126 -20.86 -1.41 -10.71
N TYR A 127 -20.98 -0.15 -11.16
CA TYR A 127 -21.86 0.87 -10.57
C TYR A 127 -23.22 0.98 -11.27
N ASN A 128 -23.29 0.67 -12.57
CA ASN A 128 -24.52 0.70 -13.35
C ASN A 128 -25.16 -0.69 -13.45
N LEU A 129 -25.29 -1.42 -12.34
CA LEU A 129 -25.85 -2.78 -12.38
C LEU A 129 -27.36 -2.71 -12.59
N ASP A 130 -27.85 -3.33 -13.66
CA ASP A 130 -29.27 -3.70 -13.72
C ASP A 130 -29.48 -4.85 -12.73
N MET A 131 -30.00 -4.52 -11.55
CA MET A 131 -30.21 -5.47 -10.45
C MET A 131 -31.17 -6.61 -10.81
N ASN A 132 -31.98 -6.48 -11.86
CA ASN A 132 -32.89 -7.53 -12.32
C ASN A 132 -32.25 -8.50 -13.35
N GLY A 133 -31.04 -8.22 -13.86
CA GLY A 133 -30.42 -9.00 -14.94
C GLY A 133 -28.91 -9.21 -14.85
N SER A 134 -28.22 -8.54 -13.92
CA SER A 134 -26.77 -8.68 -13.77
C SER A 134 -26.40 -10.05 -13.20
N VAL A 135 -25.57 -10.82 -13.92
CA VAL A 135 -25.06 -12.12 -13.45
C VAL A 135 -24.25 -11.99 -12.16
N MET A 136 -23.61 -10.83 -11.94
CA MET A 136 -22.86 -10.53 -10.71
C MET A 136 -23.79 -10.31 -9.51
N ALA A 137 -24.96 -9.71 -9.73
CA ALA A 137 -25.90 -9.34 -8.68
C ALA A 137 -26.97 -10.43 -8.44
N ALA A 138 -27.51 -11.05 -9.48
CA ALA A 138 -28.63 -12.01 -9.46
C ALA A 138 -28.24 -13.41 -8.96
N GLY A 139 -27.16 -13.49 -8.18
CA GLY A 139 -26.48 -14.75 -7.93
C GLY A 139 -25.88 -14.97 -6.56
N GLY A 140 -25.99 -13.99 -5.68
CA GLY A 140 -25.66 -14.14 -4.29
C GLY A 140 -26.83 -14.74 -3.50
N SER A 141 -26.64 -14.83 -2.18
CA SER A 141 -27.80 -14.79 -1.26
C SER A 141 -28.49 -13.43 -1.43
N LYS A 142 -29.80 -13.33 -1.15
CA LYS A 142 -30.53 -12.04 -1.15
C LYS A 142 -29.79 -10.92 -0.39
N ALA A 143 -29.07 -11.30 0.68
CA ALA A 143 -28.24 -10.39 1.45
C ALA A 143 -27.09 -9.80 0.61
N CYS A 144 -26.39 -10.61 -0.18
CA CYS A 144 -25.36 -10.11 -1.08
C CYS A 144 -25.90 -9.32 -2.27
N GLU A 145 -27.10 -9.62 -2.76
CA GLU A 145 -27.73 -8.79 -3.80
C GLU A 145 -28.01 -7.38 -3.25
N GLN A 146 -28.50 -7.29 -2.01
CA GLN A 146 -28.80 -6.02 -1.36
C GLN A 146 -27.55 -5.22 -0.96
N ASP A 147 -26.48 -5.91 -0.56
CA ASP A 147 -25.27 -5.30 0.01
C ASP A 147 -24.08 -5.25 -0.95
N PHE A 148 -24.29 -5.59 -2.24
CA PHE A 148 -23.22 -5.70 -3.23
C PHE A 148 -22.31 -4.47 -3.29
N HIS A 149 -22.86 -3.26 -3.26
CA HIS A 149 -22.04 -2.04 -3.35
C HIS A 149 -21.23 -1.74 -2.08
N ASN A 150 -21.64 -2.26 -0.91
CA ASN A 150 -20.99 -1.95 0.37
C ASN A 150 -20.17 -3.11 0.94
N SER A 151 -20.31 -4.32 0.37
CA SER A 151 -19.62 -5.52 0.84
C SER A 151 -18.63 -6.04 -0.20
N THR A 152 -17.34 -5.89 0.10
CA THR A 152 -16.25 -6.44 -0.73
C THR A 152 -16.34 -7.96 -0.87
N ALA A 153 -16.81 -8.66 0.16
CA ALA A 153 -17.03 -10.10 0.10
C ALA A 153 -18.15 -10.47 -0.89
N CYS A 154 -19.26 -9.72 -0.90
CA CYS A 154 -20.33 -9.95 -1.88
C CYS A 154 -19.91 -9.58 -3.31
N GLN A 155 -19.11 -8.53 -3.48
CA GLN A 155 -18.49 -8.18 -4.77
C GLN A 155 -17.66 -9.34 -5.30
N ARG A 156 -16.79 -9.89 -4.46
CA ARG A 156 -15.92 -11.02 -4.79
C ARG A 156 -16.72 -12.26 -5.21
N ILE A 157 -17.74 -12.63 -4.44
CA ILE A 157 -18.61 -13.78 -4.77
C ILE A 157 -19.36 -13.56 -6.08
N GLY A 158 -19.91 -12.35 -6.30
CA GLY A 158 -20.63 -12.01 -7.52
C GLY A 158 -19.74 -12.03 -8.77
N LEU A 159 -18.52 -11.48 -8.66
CA LEU A 159 -17.50 -11.55 -9.71
C LEU A 159 -17.11 -13.00 -10.00
N ALA A 160 -16.77 -13.78 -8.97
CA ALA A 160 -16.45 -15.20 -9.12
C ALA A 160 -17.55 -15.92 -9.89
N ARG A 161 -18.81 -15.75 -9.47
CA ARG A 161 -19.97 -16.37 -10.13
C ARG A 161 -20.09 -15.97 -11.58
N ALA A 162 -19.92 -14.69 -11.91
CA ALA A 162 -20.05 -14.21 -13.28
C ALA A 162 -19.03 -14.86 -14.22
N PHE A 163 -17.74 -14.79 -13.87
CA PHE A 163 -16.67 -15.34 -14.71
C PHE A 163 -16.75 -16.87 -14.82
N LEU A 164 -16.99 -17.58 -13.71
CA LEU A 164 -17.16 -19.03 -13.71
C LEU A 164 -18.37 -19.47 -14.53
N SER A 165 -19.48 -18.72 -14.50
CA SER A 165 -20.67 -18.98 -15.35
C SER A 165 -20.41 -18.73 -16.84
N TYR A 166 -19.37 -17.94 -17.16
CA TYR A 166 -18.87 -17.79 -18.52
C TYR A 166 -17.91 -18.90 -18.94
N GLY A 167 -17.63 -19.87 -18.06
CA GLY A 167 -16.71 -20.97 -18.32
C GLY A 167 -15.24 -20.55 -18.28
N LEU A 168 -14.93 -19.51 -17.51
CA LEU A 168 -13.57 -19.01 -17.32
C LEU A 168 -13.08 -19.32 -15.92
N ASP A 169 -11.85 -19.79 -15.81
CA ASP A 169 -11.09 -19.84 -14.56
C ASP A 169 -10.71 -18.41 -14.18
N VAL A 170 -10.95 -18.03 -12.93
CA VAL A 170 -10.78 -16.64 -12.48
C VAL A 170 -9.80 -16.56 -11.32
N THR A 171 -8.79 -15.71 -11.47
CA THR A 171 -7.95 -15.26 -10.36
C THR A 171 -8.49 -13.94 -9.84
N LEU A 172 -9.15 -13.96 -8.69
CA LEU A 172 -9.63 -12.76 -7.99
C LEU A 172 -8.57 -12.26 -7.02
N SER A 173 -8.34 -10.96 -7.03
CA SER A 173 -7.36 -10.34 -6.16
C SER A 173 -7.81 -8.96 -5.69
N ASP A 174 -7.53 -8.63 -4.42
CA ASP A 174 -7.66 -7.26 -3.92
C ASP A 174 -6.70 -6.33 -4.68
N ALA A 175 -7.11 -5.07 -4.85
CA ALA A 175 -6.36 -4.10 -5.66
C ALA A 175 -4.98 -3.75 -5.08
N ASP A 176 -4.70 -4.10 -3.82
CA ASP A 176 -3.46 -3.84 -3.11
C ASP A 176 -2.48 -5.03 -3.07
N TRP A 177 -2.70 -6.00 -3.94
CA TRP A 177 -1.66 -6.95 -4.36
C TRP A 177 -0.79 -6.37 -5.47
N ALA A 178 0.47 -6.77 -5.51
CA ALA A 178 1.38 -6.48 -6.62
C ALA A 178 2.20 -7.72 -7.00
N PHE A 179 2.35 -7.96 -8.29
CA PHE A 179 3.04 -9.13 -8.83
C PHE A 179 4.50 -8.81 -9.20
N ALA A 180 5.41 -9.63 -8.68
CA ALA A 180 6.84 -9.62 -9.00
C ALA A 180 7.18 -10.66 -10.08
N GLU A 181 6.42 -11.76 -10.16
CA GLU A 181 6.52 -12.79 -11.19
C GLU A 181 5.14 -13.16 -11.76
N ASP A 182 5.12 -13.80 -12.93
CA ASP A 182 3.89 -14.38 -13.49
C ASP A 182 3.45 -15.57 -12.62
N PRO A 183 2.23 -15.54 -12.03
CA PRO A 183 1.77 -16.62 -11.18
C PRO A 183 1.20 -17.82 -11.97
N ARG A 184 0.87 -17.67 -13.27
CA ARG A 184 0.24 -18.75 -14.06
C ARG A 184 1.07 -20.03 -14.12
N PRO A 185 2.40 -19.99 -14.35
CA PRO A 185 3.21 -21.20 -14.30
C PRO A 185 3.15 -21.92 -12.95
N PHE A 186 2.94 -21.20 -11.84
CA PHE A 186 2.71 -21.82 -10.54
C PHE A 186 1.36 -22.53 -10.49
N PHE A 187 0.29 -21.85 -10.91
CA PHE A 187 -1.07 -22.37 -10.92
C PHE A 187 -1.23 -23.63 -11.79
N SER A 188 -0.64 -23.63 -12.99
CA SER A 188 -0.72 -24.76 -13.92
C SER A 188 -0.06 -26.04 -13.38
N ARG A 189 0.85 -25.94 -12.41
CA ARG A 189 1.46 -27.11 -11.74
C ARG A 189 0.55 -27.76 -10.70
N GLN A 190 -0.62 -27.20 -10.43
CA GLN A 190 -1.57 -27.69 -9.43
C GLN A 190 -2.90 -28.13 -10.07
N PRO A 191 -2.93 -29.01 -11.09
CA PRO A 191 -4.17 -29.31 -11.82
C PRO A 191 -5.32 -29.90 -10.98
N PRO A 192 -5.10 -30.64 -9.86
CA PRO A 192 -6.23 -31.17 -9.10
C PRO A 192 -6.95 -30.13 -8.23
N ALA A 193 -6.36 -28.96 -7.97
CA ALA A 193 -6.94 -27.96 -7.06
C ALA A 193 -8.13 -27.21 -7.70
N ASP A 194 -9.34 -27.33 -7.16
CA ASP A 194 -10.45 -26.51 -7.62
C ASP A 194 -10.32 -25.05 -7.17
N LEU A 195 -9.68 -24.84 -6.01
CA LEU A 195 -9.41 -23.55 -5.39
C LEU A 195 -7.95 -23.48 -4.93
N LEU A 196 -7.24 -22.43 -5.33
CA LEU A 196 -6.02 -22.00 -4.65
C LEU A 196 -6.27 -20.68 -3.93
N ALA A 197 -5.85 -20.59 -2.67
CA ALA A 197 -5.98 -19.37 -1.87
C ALA A 197 -4.63 -18.97 -1.28
N ALA A 198 -4.37 -17.67 -1.16
CA ALA A 198 -3.23 -17.19 -0.38
C ALA A 198 -3.32 -17.68 1.08
N GLY A 199 -2.17 -17.93 1.72
CA GLY A 199 -2.13 -18.31 3.14
C GLY A 199 -2.24 -17.09 4.05
N ALA A 200 -3.01 -17.19 5.13
CA ALA A 200 -3.11 -16.13 6.14
C ALA A 200 -2.01 -16.23 7.22
N ALA A 201 -1.30 -17.36 7.29
CA ALA A 201 -0.31 -17.62 8.31
C ALA A 201 0.96 -16.78 8.11
N LEU A 202 1.62 -16.42 9.21
CA LEU A 202 2.94 -15.77 9.19
C LEU A 202 4.10 -16.77 9.30
N VAL A 203 3.78 -18.06 9.31
CA VAL A 203 4.72 -19.18 9.37
C VAL A 203 4.61 -20.01 8.10
N ASN A 204 5.76 -20.34 7.54
CA ASN A 204 5.91 -21.24 6.41
C ASN A 204 5.86 -22.72 6.89
N SER A 205 5.18 -23.59 6.14
CA SER A 205 5.17 -25.04 6.37
C SER A 205 6.05 -25.85 5.41
N THR A 206 6.60 -25.23 4.37
CA THR A 206 7.51 -25.80 3.37
C THR A 206 8.97 -25.81 3.85
N ALA A 207 9.77 -26.72 3.29
CA ALA A 207 11.20 -26.80 3.57
C ALA A 207 12.00 -25.68 2.87
N ASP A 208 13.28 -25.54 3.22
CA ASP A 208 14.19 -24.62 2.53
C ASP A 208 14.36 -25.01 1.05
N GLY A 209 14.28 -24.02 0.16
CA GLY A 209 14.26 -24.18 -1.30
C GLY A 209 12.96 -24.73 -1.90
N ASP A 210 11.97 -25.07 -1.07
CA ASP A 210 10.70 -25.62 -1.53
C ASP A 210 9.68 -24.51 -1.83
N GLY A 211 9.56 -24.18 -3.10
CA GLY A 211 8.61 -23.18 -3.58
C GLY A 211 7.22 -23.73 -3.93
N GLY A 212 6.81 -24.89 -3.42
CA GLY A 212 5.49 -25.51 -3.68
C GLY A 212 4.37 -24.97 -2.79
N LEU A 213 3.17 -25.57 -2.87
CA LEU A 213 2.05 -25.24 -1.96
C LEU A 213 2.42 -25.50 -0.50
N GLU A 214 1.76 -24.81 0.43
CA GLU A 214 1.82 -25.14 1.85
C GLU A 214 1.28 -26.56 2.11
N LEU A 215 1.77 -27.21 3.15
CA LEU A 215 1.23 -28.50 3.59
C LEU A 215 -0.25 -28.34 3.95
N ALA A 216 -1.08 -29.31 3.57
CA ALA A 216 -2.52 -29.28 3.86
C ALA A 216 -2.82 -29.26 5.37
N ALA A 217 -1.89 -29.77 6.19
CA ALA A 217 -1.97 -29.64 7.64
C ALA A 217 -1.99 -28.18 8.14
N SER A 218 -1.44 -27.25 7.34
CA SER A 218 -1.43 -25.81 7.64
C SER A 218 -2.77 -25.12 7.35
N LEU A 219 -3.75 -25.81 6.75
CA LEU A 219 -5.12 -25.29 6.55
C LEU A 219 -5.80 -24.84 7.86
N ALA A 220 -5.35 -25.38 9.00
CA ALA A 220 -5.79 -24.93 10.31
C ALA A 220 -5.44 -23.45 10.56
N ALA A 221 -4.35 -22.94 9.97
CA ALA A 221 -3.84 -21.59 10.13
C ALA A 221 -4.55 -20.53 9.26
N GLY A 222 -5.50 -20.94 8.42
CA GLY A 222 -6.39 -20.04 7.69
C GLY A 222 -5.92 -19.67 6.28
N THR A 223 -6.85 -19.06 5.53
CA THR A 223 -6.65 -18.62 4.14
C THR A 223 -6.93 -17.13 4.03
N ASP A 224 -6.14 -16.41 3.24
CA ASP A 224 -6.38 -15.01 2.88
C ASP A 224 -7.36 -14.96 1.69
N ASP A 225 -8.46 -14.21 1.82
CA ASP A 225 -9.47 -14.06 0.77
C ASP A 225 -9.13 -12.98 -0.27
N GLY A 226 -7.98 -12.33 -0.14
CA GLY A 226 -7.46 -11.29 -1.01
C GLY A 226 -6.76 -11.79 -2.28
N LEU A 227 -6.44 -13.08 -2.40
CA LEU A 227 -5.96 -13.69 -3.66
C LEU A 227 -6.45 -15.14 -3.78
N LEU A 228 -7.32 -15.38 -4.76
CA LEU A 228 -7.99 -16.66 -4.98
C LEU A 228 -7.94 -17.03 -6.48
N LEU A 229 -7.52 -18.24 -6.80
CA LEU A 229 -7.78 -18.86 -8.12
C LEU A 229 -8.95 -19.82 -7.97
N LEU A 230 -10.03 -19.58 -8.70
CA LEU A 230 -11.22 -20.45 -8.74
C LEU A 230 -11.37 -21.05 -10.14
N ARG A 231 -11.47 -22.38 -10.21
CA ARG A 231 -11.68 -23.09 -11.48
C ARG A 231 -13.16 -23.27 -11.81
N ALA A 232 -13.50 -23.12 -13.09
CA ALA A 232 -14.85 -23.23 -13.61
C ALA A 232 -15.36 -24.67 -13.51
N ALA A 233 -16.17 -24.92 -12.48
CA ALA A 233 -16.83 -26.21 -12.26
C ALA A 233 -18.22 -26.02 -11.65
N PRO A 234 -19.19 -26.93 -11.91
CA PRO A 234 -20.50 -26.90 -11.24
C PRO A 234 -20.40 -26.94 -9.71
N ALA A 235 -19.41 -27.66 -9.18
CA ALA A 235 -19.13 -27.70 -7.74
C ALA A 235 -18.71 -26.32 -7.21
N MET A 236 -17.85 -25.60 -7.92
CA MET A 236 -17.40 -24.26 -7.53
C MET A 236 -18.55 -23.24 -7.50
N LEU A 237 -19.42 -23.25 -8.52
CA LEU A 237 -20.62 -22.40 -8.54
C LEU A 237 -21.56 -22.68 -7.35
N SER A 238 -21.65 -23.94 -6.93
CA SER A 238 -22.45 -24.35 -5.78
C SER A 238 -21.79 -23.94 -4.45
N PHE A 239 -20.46 -24.01 -4.38
CA PHE A 239 -19.68 -23.54 -3.24
C PHE A 239 -19.84 -22.02 -3.01
N LEU A 240 -19.87 -21.21 -4.07
CA LEU A 240 -20.11 -19.77 -3.94
C LEU A 240 -21.42 -19.43 -3.20
N GLN A 241 -22.45 -20.28 -3.35
CA GLN A 241 -23.69 -20.13 -2.59
C GLN A 241 -23.50 -20.48 -1.11
N ALA A 242 -22.68 -21.48 -0.78
CA ALA A 242 -22.33 -21.81 0.59
C ALA A 242 -21.53 -20.69 1.25
N TRP A 243 -20.56 -20.11 0.53
CA TRP A 243 -19.82 -18.94 0.99
C TRP A 243 -20.74 -17.74 1.25
N ALA A 244 -21.66 -17.44 0.33
CA ALA A 244 -22.63 -16.35 0.52
C ALA A 244 -23.56 -16.57 1.72
N ARG A 245 -23.89 -17.83 2.05
CA ARG A 245 -24.67 -18.18 3.25
C ARG A 245 -23.88 -18.06 4.55
N ALA A 246 -22.55 -18.17 4.49
CA ALA A 246 -21.67 -18.07 5.66
C ALA A 246 -21.36 -16.62 6.07
N LEU A 247 -21.59 -15.65 5.17
CA LEU A 247 -21.27 -14.23 5.41
C LEU A 247 -21.97 -13.55 6.60
N PRO A 248 -23.26 -13.79 6.91
CA PRO A 248 -23.92 -13.06 7.98
C PRO A 248 -23.17 -13.13 9.32
N GLY A 249 -22.78 -11.96 9.84
CA GLY A 249 -22.03 -11.84 11.11
C GLY A 249 -20.53 -12.14 11.02
N ARG A 250 -19.98 -12.31 9.81
CA ARG A 250 -18.55 -12.59 9.56
C ARG A 250 -17.96 -11.60 8.56
N ASN A 251 -16.64 -11.41 8.59
CA ASN A 251 -15.92 -10.79 7.48
C ASN A 251 -15.73 -11.80 6.32
N GLY A 252 -15.24 -11.33 5.16
CA GLY A 252 -15.07 -12.16 3.97
C GLY A 252 -14.22 -13.42 4.21
N GLN A 253 -13.05 -13.24 4.82
CA GLN A 253 -12.12 -14.30 5.16
C GLN A 253 -12.72 -15.36 6.10
N ALA A 254 -13.31 -14.94 7.23
CA ALA A 254 -13.91 -15.86 8.20
C ALA A 254 -15.13 -16.60 7.63
N ALA A 255 -15.84 -16.00 6.67
CA ALA A 255 -16.93 -16.66 5.95
C ALA A 255 -16.40 -17.68 4.94
N LEU A 256 -15.32 -17.36 4.21
CA LEU A 256 -14.66 -18.27 3.29
C LEU A 256 -14.19 -19.54 4.02
N GLU A 257 -13.44 -19.35 5.11
CA GLU A 257 -12.94 -20.45 5.93
C GLU A 257 -14.08 -21.30 6.52
N SER A 258 -15.15 -20.65 6.98
CA SER A 258 -16.33 -21.36 7.50
C SER A 258 -17.00 -22.20 6.42
N ALA A 259 -17.10 -21.71 5.18
CA ALA A 259 -17.69 -22.45 4.07
C ALA A 259 -16.79 -23.60 3.61
N LEU A 260 -15.47 -23.40 3.55
CA LEU A 260 -14.50 -24.44 3.19
C LEU A 260 -14.50 -25.61 4.18
N ARG A 261 -14.76 -25.33 5.47
CA ARG A 261 -14.81 -26.35 6.53
C ARG A 261 -16.17 -27.04 6.68
N GLU A 262 -17.21 -26.59 5.97
CA GLU A 262 -18.52 -27.23 6.03
C GLU A 262 -18.42 -28.70 5.62
N GLY A 263 -18.88 -29.61 6.48
CA GLY A 263 -18.83 -31.05 6.23
C GLY A 263 -17.42 -31.67 6.22
N VAL A 264 -16.39 -30.92 6.62
CA VAL A 264 -15.02 -31.42 6.78
C VAL A 264 -14.77 -31.75 8.25
N GLY A 265 -14.13 -32.89 8.52
CA GLY A 265 -13.71 -33.26 9.87
C GLY A 265 -12.64 -32.32 10.44
N ALA A 266 -12.25 -32.52 11.70
CA ALA A 266 -11.20 -31.72 12.34
C ALA A 266 -9.88 -31.69 11.55
N THR A 267 -9.57 -32.80 10.87
CA THR A 267 -8.46 -32.92 9.93
C THR A 267 -9.03 -33.14 8.53
N PRO A 268 -8.74 -32.24 7.55
CA PRO A 268 -9.14 -32.45 6.17
C PRO A 268 -8.52 -33.72 5.59
N ALA A 269 -9.30 -34.49 4.83
CA ALA A 269 -8.77 -35.62 4.07
C ALA A 269 -7.85 -35.10 2.95
N LEU A 270 -6.72 -35.77 2.74
CA LEU A 270 -5.75 -35.37 1.73
C LEU A 270 -6.17 -35.87 0.33
N TRP A 271 -5.78 -35.13 -0.70
CA TRP A 271 -5.88 -35.61 -2.07
C TRP A 271 -4.94 -36.82 -2.27
N PRO A 272 -5.37 -37.91 -2.93
CA PRO A 272 -4.55 -39.11 -3.06
C PRO A 272 -3.15 -38.83 -3.62
N GLY A 273 -2.12 -39.23 -2.87
CA GLY A 273 -0.72 -39.08 -3.26
C GLY A 273 -0.16 -37.66 -3.12
N GLN A 274 -0.89 -36.71 -2.50
CA GLN A 274 -0.42 -35.33 -2.28
C GLN A 274 -0.75 -34.84 -0.87
N ASP A 275 0.26 -34.38 -0.15
CA ASP A 275 0.17 -33.86 1.23
C ASP A 275 -0.10 -32.35 1.31
N ARG A 276 -0.19 -31.68 0.16
CA ARG A 276 -0.41 -30.22 0.02
C ARG A 276 -1.78 -29.85 -0.53
N LEU A 277 -2.55 -30.85 -0.90
CA LEU A 277 -3.91 -30.69 -1.38
C LEU A 277 -4.84 -31.44 -0.44
N ALA A 278 -5.92 -30.78 -0.05
CA ALA A 278 -6.91 -31.36 0.84
C ALA A 278 -8.32 -31.15 0.30
N TYR A 279 -9.18 -32.10 0.61
CA TYR A 279 -10.60 -31.98 0.37
C TYR A 279 -11.22 -30.90 1.25
N ALA A 280 -12.03 -30.06 0.64
CA ALA A 280 -12.82 -29.02 1.28
C ALA A 280 -14.31 -29.18 0.94
N TRP A 281 -15.16 -28.47 1.68
CA TRP A 281 -16.61 -28.39 1.46
C TRP A 281 -17.26 -29.78 1.28
N GLY A 282 -17.17 -30.61 2.33
CA GLY A 282 -17.74 -31.96 2.35
C GLY A 282 -17.14 -32.92 1.31
N GLY A 283 -15.89 -32.71 0.89
CA GLY A 283 -15.23 -33.54 -0.11
C GLY A 283 -15.53 -33.17 -1.56
N ARG A 284 -16.19 -32.03 -1.80
CA ARG A 284 -16.63 -31.60 -3.14
C ARG A 284 -15.65 -30.70 -3.87
N LEU A 285 -14.68 -30.14 -3.15
CA LEU A 285 -13.62 -29.32 -3.70
C LEU A 285 -12.26 -29.84 -3.23
N VAL A 286 -11.24 -29.57 -4.02
CA VAL A 286 -9.83 -29.72 -3.65
C VAL A 286 -9.23 -28.33 -3.45
N LEU A 287 -8.64 -28.10 -2.28
CA LEU A 287 -8.05 -26.84 -1.87
C LEU A 287 -6.52 -26.98 -1.78
N GLY A 288 -5.82 -25.98 -2.30
CA GLY A 288 -4.40 -25.74 -2.04
C GLY A 288 -4.16 -24.34 -1.49
N VAL A 289 -3.16 -24.21 -0.62
CA VAL A 289 -2.75 -22.91 -0.06
C VAL A 289 -1.43 -22.47 -0.69
N LEU A 290 -1.43 -21.27 -1.26
CA LEU A 290 -0.23 -20.68 -1.85
C LEU A 290 0.82 -20.43 -0.76
N PRO A 291 2.11 -20.69 -1.05
CA PRO A 291 3.18 -20.58 -0.05
C PRO A 291 3.34 -19.14 0.42
N VAL A 292 3.28 -18.92 1.73
CA VAL A 292 3.38 -17.57 2.33
C VAL A 292 4.76 -16.94 2.14
N ALA A 293 5.76 -17.76 1.82
CA ALA A 293 7.09 -17.31 1.42
C ALA A 293 7.12 -16.68 0.01
N ARG A 294 6.18 -17.01 -0.88
CA ARG A 294 6.13 -16.50 -2.27
C ARG A 294 4.92 -15.61 -2.55
N PHE A 295 3.83 -15.78 -1.80
CA PHE A 295 2.59 -15.02 -1.86
C PHE A 295 2.29 -14.51 -0.46
N GLY A 296 2.82 -13.35 -0.12
CA GLY A 296 2.95 -12.96 1.29
C GLY A 296 2.74 -11.47 1.53
N SER A 297 2.43 -11.15 2.79
CA SER A 297 2.27 -9.77 3.27
C SER A 297 3.43 -9.40 4.19
N HIS A 298 3.24 -9.58 5.51
CA HIS A 298 4.28 -9.45 6.53
C HIS A 298 5.46 -10.42 6.27
N THR A 299 5.17 -11.63 5.78
CA THR A 299 6.19 -12.62 5.37
C THR A 299 7.10 -12.09 4.26
N ALA A 300 6.56 -11.31 3.32
CA ALA A 300 7.37 -10.69 2.27
C ALA A 300 8.14 -9.46 2.78
N SER A 301 7.45 -8.59 3.53
CA SER A 301 7.93 -7.23 3.78
C SER A 301 8.71 -7.02 5.07
N VAL A 302 8.48 -7.83 6.11
CA VAL A 302 9.20 -7.75 7.39
C VAL A 302 10.15 -8.93 7.55
N GLN A 303 9.65 -10.14 7.27
CA GLN A 303 10.46 -11.35 7.42
C GLN A 303 11.47 -11.52 6.27
N GLY A 304 11.13 -11.07 5.06
CA GLY A 304 11.93 -11.37 3.86
C GLY A 304 11.97 -12.86 3.56
N LEU A 305 10.85 -13.55 3.81
CA LEU A 305 10.78 -15.01 3.90
C LEU A 305 11.18 -15.71 2.59
N ALA A 306 10.91 -15.11 1.43
CA ALA A 306 11.38 -15.62 0.15
C ALA A 306 12.91 -15.83 0.14
N GLY A 307 13.66 -14.82 0.60
CA GLY A 307 15.12 -14.88 0.70
C GLY A 307 15.60 -15.87 1.76
N LEU A 308 14.92 -15.92 2.92
CA LEU A 308 15.26 -16.86 3.99
C LEU A 308 15.04 -18.33 3.58
N MET A 309 14.04 -18.60 2.73
CA MET A 309 13.69 -19.93 2.24
C MET A 309 14.30 -20.24 0.86
N HIS A 310 15.20 -19.40 0.34
CA HIS A 310 15.83 -19.55 -0.98
C HIS A 310 14.83 -19.78 -2.13
N VAL A 311 13.68 -19.11 -2.10
CA VAL A 311 12.65 -19.10 -3.15
C VAL A 311 12.43 -17.69 -3.67
N THR A 312 11.70 -17.57 -4.78
CA THR A 312 11.34 -16.25 -5.34
C THR A 312 10.00 -15.73 -4.84
N GLN A 313 9.92 -14.43 -4.64
CA GLN A 313 8.66 -13.73 -4.34
C GLN A 313 7.85 -13.61 -5.63
N VAL A 314 6.62 -14.13 -5.65
CA VAL A 314 5.71 -14.06 -6.81
C VAL A 314 4.77 -12.87 -6.68
N ALA A 315 4.15 -12.69 -5.50
CA ALA A 315 3.23 -11.59 -5.26
C ALA A 315 3.33 -11.10 -3.81
N VAL A 316 3.12 -9.80 -3.62
CA VAL A 316 3.11 -9.15 -2.31
C VAL A 316 1.76 -8.52 -2.06
N HIS A 317 1.16 -8.84 -0.92
CA HIS A 317 -0.06 -8.22 -0.42
C HIS A 317 0.32 -7.05 0.50
N ALA A 318 -0.15 -5.84 0.20
CA ALA A 318 -0.05 -4.72 1.15
C ALA A 318 -1.11 -4.84 2.26
N SER A 319 -1.02 -5.94 3.01
CA SER A 319 -1.67 -6.14 4.31
C SER A 319 -0.62 -6.24 5.42
N HIS A 320 -1.00 -6.08 6.69
CA HIS A 320 -0.08 -6.06 7.84
C HIS A 320 0.91 -4.86 7.87
N GLN A 321 0.43 -3.69 7.47
CA GLN A 321 1.12 -2.41 7.64
C GLN A 321 0.22 -1.39 8.35
N SER A 322 0.85 -0.37 8.93
CA SER A 322 0.17 0.76 9.53
C SER A 322 -0.14 1.85 8.51
N ASP A 323 -0.85 2.90 8.93
CA ASP A 323 -0.98 4.17 8.19
C ASP A 323 -1.80 4.11 6.88
N GLY A 324 -2.74 3.16 6.80
CA GLY A 324 -3.77 3.13 5.77
C GLY A 324 -3.22 3.02 4.34
N LEU A 325 -3.83 3.75 3.41
CA LEU A 325 -3.47 3.70 1.98
C LEU A 325 -2.09 4.27 1.69
N VAL A 326 -1.65 5.29 2.43
CA VAL A 326 -0.32 5.87 2.24
C VAL A 326 0.76 4.89 2.68
N GLY A 327 0.56 4.23 3.83
CA GLY A 327 1.42 3.15 4.29
C GLY A 327 1.48 1.98 3.31
N LYS A 328 0.33 1.50 2.82
CA LYS A 328 0.24 0.43 1.79
C LYS A 328 1.07 0.77 0.54
N ARG A 329 0.86 1.98 -0.01
CA ARG A 329 1.59 2.46 -1.19
C ARG A 329 3.09 2.49 -0.93
N HIS A 330 3.48 3.01 0.23
CA HIS A 330 4.89 3.10 0.59
C HIS A 330 5.52 1.72 0.77
N ARG A 331 4.80 0.76 1.34
CA ARG A 331 5.25 -0.63 1.46
C ARG A 331 5.55 -1.25 0.09
N LEU A 332 4.68 -1.01 -0.89
CA LEU A 332 4.91 -1.45 -2.26
C LEU A 332 6.07 -0.70 -2.94
N ARG A 333 6.33 0.57 -2.61
CA ARG A 333 7.53 1.29 -3.06
C ARG A 333 8.80 0.69 -2.47
N GLU A 334 8.82 0.40 -1.18
CA GLU A 334 9.95 -0.26 -0.51
C GLU A 334 10.28 -1.61 -1.17
N ALA A 335 9.26 -2.36 -1.57
CA ALA A 335 9.40 -3.60 -2.34
C ALA A 335 9.71 -3.40 -3.85
N MET A 336 9.77 -2.16 -4.33
CA MET A 336 9.94 -1.78 -5.75
C MET A 336 8.80 -2.27 -6.67
N LEU A 337 7.64 -2.57 -6.09
CA LEU A 337 6.43 -3.07 -6.74
C LEU A 337 5.36 -1.99 -6.97
N TRP A 338 5.59 -0.77 -6.47
CA TRP A 338 4.77 0.38 -6.82
C TRP A 338 5.31 1.12 -8.06
N GLU A 339 4.43 1.48 -8.98
CA GLU A 339 4.74 2.21 -10.20
C GLU A 339 4.37 3.69 -10.10
N ASP A 340 5.36 4.53 -9.81
CA ASP A 340 5.24 5.98 -9.96
C ASP A 340 5.55 6.42 -11.39
N ALA A 341 5.15 7.66 -11.71
CA ALA A 341 5.49 8.29 -12.98
C ALA A 341 7.03 8.43 -13.15
N PRO A 342 7.56 8.47 -14.39
CA PRO A 342 9.01 8.54 -14.64
C PRO A 342 9.74 9.68 -13.92
N GLU A 343 9.06 10.80 -13.69
CA GLU A 343 9.57 11.98 -12.99
C GLU A 343 9.95 11.65 -11.55
N TYR A 344 9.24 10.71 -10.91
CA TYR A 344 9.54 10.26 -9.56
C TYR A 344 10.96 9.69 -9.45
N TYR A 345 11.42 9.00 -10.51
CA TYR A 345 12.71 8.30 -10.57
C TYR A 345 13.84 9.15 -11.15
N THR A 346 13.54 10.17 -11.96
CA THR A 346 14.54 10.88 -12.78
C THR A 346 14.83 12.30 -12.31
N GLU A 347 13.81 13.05 -11.89
CA GLU A 347 13.94 14.46 -11.55
C GLU A 347 14.61 14.79 -10.20
N PRO A 348 14.50 13.95 -9.13
CA PRO A 348 15.02 14.33 -7.83
C PRO A 348 16.53 14.59 -7.82
N ARG A 349 16.92 15.67 -7.14
CA ARG A 349 18.28 15.88 -6.65
C ARG A 349 18.40 15.32 -5.25
N LEU A 350 19.15 14.24 -5.09
CA LEU A 350 19.19 13.45 -3.88
C LEU A 350 20.18 14.00 -2.86
N LEU A 351 19.87 13.79 -1.59
CA LEU A 351 20.80 13.80 -0.48
C LEU A 351 20.70 12.47 0.26
N SER A 352 21.81 11.72 0.30
CA SER A 352 21.95 10.50 1.09
C SER A 352 22.92 10.73 2.25
N MET A 353 22.94 9.81 3.21
CA MET A 353 23.83 9.89 4.37
C MET A 353 24.29 8.52 4.84
N ASP A 354 25.45 8.47 5.49
CA ASP A 354 25.82 7.33 6.32
C ASP A 354 24.96 7.34 7.60
N LEU A 355 24.35 6.19 7.91
CA LEU A 355 23.62 5.98 9.15
C LEU A 355 24.46 5.07 10.05
N LYS A 356 24.81 5.54 11.25
CA LYS A 356 25.42 4.68 12.27
C LYS A 356 24.33 3.73 12.81
N PRO A 357 24.49 2.40 12.66
CA PRO A 357 23.49 1.44 13.14
C PRO A 357 23.46 1.43 14.67
N PRO A 358 22.35 0.97 15.28
CA PRO A 358 22.25 0.84 16.71
C PRO A 358 23.14 -0.29 17.22
N SER A 359 23.57 -0.20 18.48
CA SER A 359 24.21 -1.33 19.16
C SER A 359 23.21 -2.47 19.31
N VAL A 360 23.53 -3.65 18.77
CA VAL A 360 22.73 -4.86 18.93
C VAL A 360 23.24 -5.61 20.15
N PRO A 361 22.41 -5.87 21.19
CA PRO A 361 22.85 -6.65 22.35
C PRO A 361 23.37 -8.03 21.93
N GLU A 362 24.59 -8.37 22.33
CA GLU A 362 25.27 -9.63 21.98
C GLU A 362 24.44 -10.88 22.37
N LYS A 363 23.60 -10.76 23.40
CA LYS A 363 22.66 -11.80 23.86
C LYS A 363 21.44 -12.04 22.98
N LEU A 364 21.22 -11.29 21.88
CA LEU A 364 20.30 -11.73 20.82
C LEU A 364 20.72 -13.10 20.25
N SER A 365 22.00 -13.45 20.34
CA SER A 365 22.60 -14.63 19.74
C SER A 365 22.31 -15.95 20.49
N LEU A 366 21.60 -15.93 21.62
CA LEU A 366 21.48 -17.10 22.52
C LEU A 366 20.09 -17.72 22.60
N GLY A 367 19.06 -17.15 21.95
CA GLY A 367 17.73 -17.78 21.83
C GLY A 367 16.94 -17.98 23.14
N VAL A 368 17.50 -17.62 24.30
CA VAL A 368 16.81 -17.65 25.60
C VAL A 368 16.19 -16.29 25.85
N MET A 369 14.88 -16.20 25.69
CA MET A 369 14.10 -15.00 26.00
C MET A 369 13.17 -15.30 27.17
N ASP A 370 13.68 -15.14 28.39
CA ASP A 370 12.83 -14.95 29.56
C ASP A 370 12.23 -13.52 29.56
N GLU A 371 11.34 -13.21 30.51
CA GLU A 371 10.71 -11.88 30.59
C GLU A 371 11.76 -10.74 30.71
N GLY A 372 12.89 -11.03 31.38
CA GLY A 372 14.01 -10.10 31.50
C GLY A 372 14.71 -9.83 30.16
N GLY A 373 14.95 -10.88 29.37
CA GLY A 373 15.52 -10.81 28.03
C GLY A 373 14.63 -10.08 27.03
N GLN A 374 13.31 -10.31 27.07
CA GLN A 374 12.35 -9.58 26.24
C GLN A 374 12.37 -8.08 26.57
N THR A 375 12.34 -7.74 27.85
CA THR A 375 12.36 -6.35 28.31
C THR A 375 13.66 -5.63 27.92
N ALA A 376 14.81 -6.31 28.04
CA ALA A 376 16.10 -5.76 27.61
C ALA A 376 16.16 -5.50 26.10
N LEU A 377 15.61 -6.41 25.28
CA LEU A 377 15.55 -6.27 23.83
C LEU A 377 14.65 -5.11 23.40
N GLN A 378 13.48 -4.96 24.02
CA GLN A 378 12.58 -3.83 23.79
C GLN A 378 13.25 -2.49 24.15
N MET A 379 13.98 -2.43 25.27
CA MET A 379 14.75 -1.24 25.63
C MET A 379 15.88 -0.95 24.62
N ALA A 380 16.60 -1.98 24.18
CA ALA A 380 17.62 -1.84 23.15
C ALA A 380 17.03 -1.35 21.83
N HIS A 381 15.86 -1.87 21.44
CA HIS A 381 15.10 -1.39 20.30
C HIS A 381 14.81 0.11 20.42
N LYS A 382 14.17 0.54 21.52
CA LYS A 382 13.76 1.94 21.71
C LYS A 382 14.97 2.88 21.65
N ARG A 383 16.05 2.56 22.38
CA ARG A 383 17.29 3.36 22.38
C ARG A 383 17.94 3.38 21.00
N GLY A 384 18.00 2.23 20.34
CA GLY A 384 18.58 2.09 19.01
C GLY A 384 17.81 2.85 17.93
N LEU A 385 16.48 2.79 17.95
CA LEU A 385 15.64 3.53 17.02
C LEU A 385 15.77 5.05 17.27
N GLN A 386 15.76 5.49 18.53
CA GLN A 386 15.98 6.90 18.87
C GLN A 386 17.34 7.42 18.38
N PHE A 387 18.41 6.62 18.54
CA PHE A 387 19.74 6.96 18.06
C PHE A 387 19.78 7.13 16.53
N GLN A 388 19.10 6.25 15.79
CA GLN A 388 18.99 6.37 14.33
C GLN A 388 18.16 7.58 13.93
N LEU A 389 17.01 7.81 14.58
CA LEU A 389 16.10 8.93 14.27
C LEU A 389 16.74 10.30 14.50
N GLN A 390 17.64 10.44 15.49
CA GLN A 390 18.43 11.66 15.68
C GLN A 390 19.35 11.95 14.48
N GLN A 391 19.91 10.92 13.86
CA GLN A 391 20.74 11.05 12.65
C GLN A 391 19.87 11.32 11.42
N VAL A 392 18.71 10.66 11.28
CA VAL A 392 17.75 10.93 10.21
C VAL A 392 17.25 12.36 10.24
N ARG A 393 16.84 12.86 11.43
CA ARG A 393 16.49 14.28 11.62
C ARG A 393 17.60 15.17 11.08
N ALA A 394 18.86 14.80 11.34
CA ALA A 394 20.02 15.53 10.88
C ALA A 394 20.15 15.62 9.37
N GLY A 395 20.07 14.47 8.69
CA GLY A 395 20.10 14.40 7.23
C GLY A 395 18.89 15.08 6.57
N MET A 396 17.70 14.93 7.14
CA MET A 396 16.48 15.56 6.60
C MET A 396 16.53 17.09 6.67
N ALA A 397 16.99 17.68 7.78
CA ALA A 397 17.11 19.13 7.87
C ALA A 397 18.14 19.67 6.87
N LEU A 398 19.24 18.92 6.67
CA LEU A 398 20.25 19.26 5.68
C LEU A 398 19.70 19.20 4.24
N ALA A 399 18.89 18.18 3.92
CA ALA A 399 18.21 18.07 2.63
C ALA A 399 17.27 19.25 2.38
N VAL A 400 16.49 19.65 3.39
CA VAL A 400 15.65 20.85 3.35
C VAL A 400 16.47 22.12 3.12
N ALA A 401 17.55 22.32 3.89
CA ALA A 401 18.41 23.49 3.80
C ALA A 401 19.03 23.67 2.40
N LEU A 402 19.33 22.55 1.74
CA LEU A 402 19.92 22.45 0.41
C LEU A 402 18.91 22.31 -0.74
N ASN A 403 17.61 22.29 -0.44
CA ASN A 403 16.54 22.05 -1.41
C ASN A 403 16.78 20.76 -2.24
N ARG A 404 17.00 19.66 -1.53
CA ARG A 404 17.22 18.31 -2.06
C ARG A 404 16.20 17.33 -1.49
N THR A 405 15.96 16.27 -2.25
CA THR A 405 15.12 15.14 -1.84
C THR A 405 15.94 14.21 -0.96
N PHE A 406 15.48 13.98 0.25
CA PHE A 406 16.17 13.12 1.21
C PHE A 406 15.97 11.64 0.86
N LEU A 407 17.05 10.94 0.57
CA LEU A 407 17.03 9.48 0.47
C LEU A 407 17.15 8.91 1.88
N MET A 408 16.09 8.31 2.39
CA MET A 408 16.13 7.75 3.74
C MET A 408 17.12 6.57 3.80
N PRO A 409 17.92 6.47 4.86
CA PRO A 409 18.73 5.30 5.09
C PRO A 409 17.89 4.09 5.50
N ARG A 410 18.45 2.89 5.37
CA ARG A 410 17.87 1.66 5.94
C ARG A 410 17.94 1.74 7.46
N LEU A 411 16.78 1.83 8.12
CA LEU A 411 16.70 1.80 9.58
C LEU A 411 16.72 0.34 10.06
N THR A 412 17.35 0.12 11.21
CA THR A 412 17.51 -1.20 11.83
C THR A 412 16.53 -1.36 12.98
N CYS A 413 15.68 -2.37 12.91
CA CYS A 413 14.69 -2.71 13.93
C CYS A 413 15.09 -3.99 14.68
N LEU A 414 15.02 -3.94 16.00
CA LEU A 414 15.24 -5.09 16.90
C LEU A 414 13.95 -5.73 17.40
N CYS A 415 12.81 -5.14 17.07
CA CYS A 415 11.47 -5.57 17.43
C CYS A 415 10.53 -5.12 16.32
N ASP A 416 9.60 -5.99 16.01
CA ASP A 416 8.49 -5.74 15.11
C ASP A 416 7.47 -4.76 15.71
N SER A 417 6.53 -4.29 14.91
CA SER A 417 5.40 -3.49 15.36
C SER A 417 4.11 -4.06 14.76
N GLY A 418 3.15 -4.37 15.63
CA GLY A 418 1.85 -4.91 15.22
C GLY A 418 0.74 -4.47 16.15
N TRP A 419 -0.49 -4.87 15.83
CA TRP A 419 -1.67 -4.61 16.68
C TRP A 419 -1.70 -5.51 17.92
N ASP A 420 -1.13 -6.71 17.79
CA ASP A 420 -1.09 -7.71 18.85
C ASP A 420 0.16 -7.60 19.73
N LYS A 421 0.09 -8.26 20.89
CA LYS A 421 1.25 -8.38 21.78
C LYS A 421 2.35 -9.16 21.07
N LEU A 422 3.53 -8.57 20.96
CA LEU A 422 4.69 -9.22 20.34
C LEU A 422 5.18 -10.42 21.17
N GLU A 423 5.56 -11.47 20.47
CA GLU A 423 6.22 -12.66 21.02
C GLU A 423 7.71 -12.53 20.72
N ASN A 424 8.54 -12.38 21.76
CA ASN A 424 9.99 -12.32 21.56
C ASN A 424 10.42 -11.26 20.53
N CYS A 425 9.75 -10.09 20.59
CA CYS A 425 9.92 -8.97 19.67
C CYS A 425 9.53 -9.23 18.20
N ARG A 426 8.65 -10.21 17.95
CA ARG A 426 8.09 -10.54 16.65
C ARG A 426 6.56 -10.52 16.69
N SER A 427 5.92 -10.31 15.55
CA SER A 427 4.47 -10.55 15.43
C SER A 427 4.13 -12.00 15.81
N PRO A 428 2.99 -12.25 16.49
CA PRO A 428 2.54 -13.60 16.78
C PRO A 428 2.50 -14.47 15.52
N GLY A 429 3.02 -15.69 15.62
CA GLY A 429 3.07 -16.61 14.48
C GLY A 429 4.13 -16.28 13.41
N ALA A 430 5.03 -15.32 13.64
CA ALA A 430 6.14 -14.97 12.73
C ALA A 430 7.53 -15.34 13.29
N PRO A 431 7.78 -16.60 13.71
CA PRO A 431 8.99 -16.97 14.45
C PRO A 431 10.29 -16.80 13.64
N LEU A 432 10.19 -16.81 12.31
CA LEU A 432 11.34 -16.69 11.40
C LEU A 432 11.75 -15.24 11.12
N THR A 433 11.05 -14.25 11.68
CA THR A 433 11.45 -12.84 11.53
C THR A 433 12.89 -12.66 12.03
N PRO A 434 13.84 -12.22 11.17
CA PRO A 434 15.22 -12.03 11.58
C PRO A 434 15.31 -10.81 12.51
N LEU A 435 16.17 -10.88 13.52
CA LEU A 435 16.49 -9.74 14.38
C LEU A 435 18.01 -9.52 14.38
N PRO A 436 18.51 -8.34 13.99
CA PRO A 436 17.76 -7.21 13.45
C PRO A 436 17.20 -7.45 12.04
N PHE A 437 16.20 -6.64 11.65
CA PHE A 437 15.71 -6.51 10.28
C PHE A 437 15.68 -5.03 9.83
N THR A 438 15.50 -4.78 8.53
CA THR A 438 15.28 -3.42 8.02
C THR A 438 13.87 -2.97 8.39
N CYS A 439 13.72 -1.89 9.15
CA CYS A 439 12.42 -1.35 9.51
C CYS A 439 11.64 -0.93 8.24
N PRO A 440 10.42 -1.44 8.01
CA PRO A 440 9.48 -0.79 7.12
C PRO A 440 9.14 0.59 7.68
N TRP A 441 9.00 1.59 6.81
CA TRP A 441 8.78 2.95 7.26
C TRP A 441 7.47 3.16 7.98
N ASP A 442 6.39 2.46 7.61
CA ASP A 442 5.11 2.59 8.30
C ASP A 442 5.15 2.06 9.74
N GLN A 443 6.18 1.26 10.08
CA GLN A 443 6.46 0.91 11.47
C GLN A 443 7.11 2.10 12.20
N VAL A 444 7.96 2.90 11.56
CA VAL A 444 8.69 3.99 12.24
C VAL A 444 7.99 5.34 12.14
N PHE A 445 7.24 5.57 11.06
CA PHE A 445 6.63 6.84 10.69
C PHE A 445 5.14 6.67 10.38
N LEU A 446 4.36 7.69 10.72
CA LEU A 446 3.09 8.00 10.07
C LEU A 446 3.41 8.63 8.71
N VAL A 447 3.57 7.78 7.70
CA VAL A 447 3.99 8.13 6.33
C VAL A 447 3.10 9.21 5.74
N GLU A 448 1.79 9.21 5.99
CA GLU A 448 0.83 10.24 5.59
C GLU A 448 1.32 11.62 6.04
N ARG A 449 1.66 11.79 7.32
CA ARG A 449 2.16 13.07 7.85
C ARG A 449 3.54 13.44 7.36
N LEU A 450 4.35 12.43 7.05
CA LEU A 450 5.63 12.66 6.39
C LEU A 450 5.37 13.21 4.98
N THR A 451 4.43 12.63 4.21
CA THR A 451 4.08 13.01 2.82
C THR A 451 3.25 14.30 2.70
N GLU A 452 2.43 14.63 3.71
CA GLU A 452 1.50 15.77 3.66
C GLU A 452 2.26 17.09 3.49
N PRO A 453 2.00 17.87 2.43
CA PRO A 453 2.49 19.23 2.38
C PRO A 453 1.67 20.08 3.33
N HIS A 454 2.31 20.42 4.44
CA HIS A 454 1.76 21.33 5.43
C HIS A 454 1.65 22.74 4.85
N GLU A 455 0.61 23.47 5.27
CA GLU A 455 0.39 24.86 4.91
C GLU A 455 1.66 25.72 5.22
N LYS A 456 2.42 25.99 4.15
CA LYS A 456 3.26 27.17 3.89
C LYS A 456 4.68 27.38 4.50
N LYS A 457 5.42 26.41 5.05
CA LYS A 457 6.81 26.75 5.50
C LYS A 457 7.97 25.84 5.08
N VAL A 458 7.82 24.52 5.01
CA VAL A 458 8.96 23.63 4.69
C VAL A 458 8.55 22.54 3.71
N ASN A 459 9.09 22.58 2.50
CA ASN A 459 8.93 21.51 1.52
C ASN A 459 9.92 20.37 1.84
N MET A 460 9.43 19.28 2.42
CA MET A 460 10.22 18.08 2.68
C MET A 460 9.87 17.04 1.63
N THR A 461 10.82 16.75 0.74
CA THR A 461 10.69 15.68 -0.25
C THR A 461 11.65 14.55 0.11
N TYR A 462 11.24 13.31 -0.18
CA TYR A 462 12.02 12.14 0.19
C TYR A 462 11.82 10.96 -0.77
N ARG A 463 12.67 9.94 -0.64
CA ARG A 463 12.60 8.65 -1.31
C ARG A 463 12.87 7.50 -0.34
N GLU A 464 12.22 6.37 -0.56
CA GLU A 464 12.38 5.11 0.15
C GLU A 464 13.83 4.62 0.10
N TYR A 465 14.24 3.82 1.07
CA TYR A 465 15.63 3.33 1.15
C TYR A 465 16.02 2.45 -0.05
N SER A 466 15.04 1.83 -0.72
CA SER A 466 15.24 0.97 -1.89
C SER A 466 15.21 1.74 -3.21
N PHE A 467 15.06 3.07 -3.18
CA PHE A 467 14.91 3.88 -4.39
C PHE A 467 16.08 3.72 -5.36
N LEU A 468 17.32 3.66 -4.86
CA LEU A 468 18.51 3.45 -5.71
C LEU A 468 18.66 1.99 -6.19
N ASP A 469 18.02 1.04 -5.50
CA ASP A 469 17.99 -0.38 -5.91
C ASP A 469 16.92 -0.63 -6.99
N ASN A 470 15.99 0.32 -7.17
CA ASN A 470 14.92 0.21 -8.14
C ASN A 470 15.47 0.33 -9.57
N PRO A 471 15.23 -0.65 -10.45
CA PRO A 471 15.77 -0.63 -11.83
C PRO A 471 15.24 0.52 -12.69
N ARG A 472 14.16 1.20 -12.25
CA ARG A 472 13.63 2.39 -12.92
C ARG A 472 14.37 3.67 -12.55
N THR A 473 15.18 3.63 -11.49
CA THR A 473 16.06 4.74 -11.12
C THR A 473 17.33 4.68 -11.99
N PRO A 474 17.68 5.76 -12.72
CA PRO A 474 18.88 5.77 -13.55
C PRO A 474 20.14 5.51 -12.73
N ASN A 475 21.06 4.69 -13.24
CA ASN A 475 22.39 4.47 -12.64
C ASN A 475 23.12 5.82 -12.47
N GLU A 476 23.54 6.13 -11.24
CA GLU A 476 24.18 7.41 -10.93
C GLU A 476 25.68 7.26 -10.63
N THR A 477 26.48 8.21 -11.14
CA THR A 477 27.81 8.50 -10.59
C THR A 477 27.67 9.21 -9.24
N GLU A 478 28.26 8.66 -8.19
CA GLU A 478 28.23 9.22 -6.83
C GLU A 478 29.10 10.49 -6.70
N GLY A 479 28.58 11.53 -6.02
CA GLY A 479 29.39 12.61 -5.45
C GLY A 479 29.38 12.54 -3.92
N THR A 480 30.53 12.27 -3.29
CA THR A 480 30.62 12.02 -1.84
C THR A 480 31.00 13.28 -1.06
N ALA A 481 30.12 13.91 -0.29
CA ALA A 481 30.47 14.99 0.63
C ALA A 481 31.12 14.45 1.94
N ASN A 482 32.37 14.86 2.22
CA ASN A 482 33.14 14.39 3.38
C ASN A 482 33.29 15.52 4.41
N THR A 483 33.12 15.25 5.71
CA THR A 483 33.32 16.24 6.79
C THR A 483 34.71 16.17 7.42
N ALA A 484 35.48 15.10 7.15
CA ALA A 484 36.69 14.79 7.91
C ALA A 484 37.99 15.40 7.36
N PHE A 485 38.15 15.56 6.04
CA PHE A 485 39.40 16.07 5.44
C PHE A 485 39.17 16.83 4.12
N ARG A 486 39.99 17.87 3.88
CA ARG A 486 40.02 18.64 2.63
C ARG A 486 40.58 17.75 1.51
N THR A 487 39.79 17.43 0.49
CA THR A 487 40.21 16.62 -0.67
C THR A 487 40.25 17.48 -1.94
N HIS A 488 41.05 17.07 -2.93
CA HIS A 488 41.08 17.69 -4.27
C HIS A 488 40.16 16.99 -5.27
N ASP A 489 39.35 16.01 -4.83
CA ASP A 489 38.39 15.31 -5.68
C ASP A 489 37.19 16.24 -5.96
N PRO A 490 36.93 16.59 -7.23
CA PRO A 490 35.81 17.48 -7.60
C PRO A 490 34.43 16.85 -7.38
N THR A 491 34.36 15.55 -7.11
CA THR A 491 33.11 14.86 -6.74
C THR A 491 32.78 15.00 -5.25
N ILE A 492 33.73 15.50 -4.43
CA ILE A 492 33.62 15.54 -2.97
C ILE A 492 33.41 16.95 -2.43
N VAL A 493 32.26 17.19 -1.79
CA VAL A 493 31.98 18.47 -1.10
C VAL A 493 32.46 18.39 0.34
N TRP A 494 33.51 19.14 0.69
CA TRP A 494 33.93 19.21 2.09
C TRP A 494 33.08 20.19 2.89
N LEU A 495 32.41 19.68 3.94
CA LEU A 495 31.58 20.46 4.86
C LEU A 495 32.27 20.55 6.23
N PRO A 496 32.89 21.69 6.58
CA PRO A 496 33.46 21.87 7.92
C PRO A 496 32.39 21.67 9.01
N PRO A 497 32.77 21.16 10.20
CA PRO A 497 31.87 21.15 11.33
C PRO A 497 31.35 22.55 11.64
N LYS A 498 30.08 22.67 12.03
CA LYS A 498 29.43 23.95 12.38
C LYS A 498 29.40 25.00 11.25
N THR A 499 29.32 24.55 9.99
CA THR A 499 29.19 25.46 8.83
C THR A 499 27.83 26.19 8.87
N GLY A 500 27.84 27.53 8.75
CA GLY A 500 26.61 28.32 8.66
C GLY A 500 25.87 28.09 7.34
N LEU A 501 24.54 28.29 7.32
CA LEU A 501 23.67 27.98 6.17
C LEU A 501 24.10 28.66 4.85
N ALA A 502 24.59 29.90 4.91
CA ALA A 502 25.06 30.61 3.72
C ALA A 502 26.32 29.96 3.12
N ASP A 503 27.30 29.61 3.95
CA ASP A 503 28.54 28.93 3.52
C ASP A 503 28.24 27.49 3.05
N LEU A 504 27.30 26.82 3.71
CA LEU A 504 26.82 25.50 3.30
C LEU A 504 26.22 25.53 1.88
N ARG A 505 25.35 26.50 1.61
CA ARG A 505 24.73 26.69 0.29
C ARG A 505 25.75 27.07 -0.77
N ASP A 506 26.71 27.95 -0.45
CA ASP A 506 27.78 28.34 -1.37
C ASP A 506 28.69 27.16 -1.76
N ARG A 507 29.08 26.34 -0.78
CA ARG A 507 29.87 25.12 -1.01
C ARG A 507 29.13 24.14 -1.90
N VAL A 508 27.84 23.92 -1.65
CA VAL A 508 27.02 23.00 -2.46
C VAL A 508 26.70 23.57 -3.84
N ALA A 509 26.55 24.89 -3.99
CA ALA A 509 26.28 25.54 -5.27
C ALA A 509 27.37 25.26 -6.32
N ARG A 510 28.62 25.10 -5.88
CA ARG A 510 29.76 24.68 -6.72
C ARG A 510 29.60 23.28 -7.30
N HIS A 511 28.68 22.47 -6.78
CA HIS A 511 28.36 21.11 -7.23
C HIS A 511 26.89 21.01 -7.67
N SER A 512 26.33 22.09 -8.23
CA SER A 512 24.94 22.17 -8.68
C SER A 512 24.57 21.12 -9.75
N GLY A 513 25.55 20.66 -10.54
CA GLY A 513 25.40 19.59 -11.53
C GLY A 513 25.36 18.16 -10.94
N VAL A 514 25.61 17.99 -9.64
CA VAL A 514 25.61 16.67 -9.00
C VAL A 514 24.19 16.29 -8.58
N ARG A 515 23.71 15.16 -9.12
CA ARG A 515 22.39 14.61 -8.83
C ARG A 515 22.27 14.15 -7.37
N ARG A 516 23.24 13.38 -6.86
CA ARG A 516 23.27 12.88 -5.47
C ARG A 516 24.47 13.41 -4.68
N LEU A 517 24.19 14.06 -3.55
CA LEU A 517 25.19 14.37 -2.53
C LEU A 517 25.10 13.36 -1.39
N HIS A 518 26.19 12.68 -1.09
CA HIS A 518 26.25 11.74 0.03
C HIS A 518 26.99 12.35 1.24
N VAL A 519 26.41 12.34 2.44
CA VAL A 519 27.00 12.98 3.65
C VAL A 519 27.39 11.94 4.70
N ARG A 520 28.68 11.87 5.04
CA ARG A 520 29.20 10.86 5.98
C ARG A 520 28.82 11.06 7.46
N ASP A 521 28.72 12.31 7.90
CA ASP A 521 28.28 12.61 9.28
C ASP A 521 27.41 13.86 9.25
N PRO A 522 26.08 13.71 9.07
CA PRO A 522 25.20 14.85 9.01
C PRO A 522 25.14 15.60 10.34
N GLN A 523 25.32 14.92 11.49
CA GLN A 523 25.33 15.56 12.80
C GLN A 523 26.57 16.46 12.98
N ALA A 524 27.72 16.06 12.44
CA ALA A 524 28.90 16.92 12.44
C ALA A 524 28.72 18.20 11.60
N ALA A 525 27.92 18.13 10.52
CA ALA A 525 27.60 19.27 9.66
C ALA A 525 26.60 20.26 10.29
N TRP A 526 25.96 19.89 11.41
CA TRP A 526 25.01 20.74 12.12
C TRP A 526 25.69 21.93 12.82
N ALA A 527 25.04 23.09 12.76
CA ALA A 527 25.43 24.34 13.42
C ALA A 527 24.17 25.09 13.91
N ASP A 528 24.32 26.28 14.52
CA ASP A 528 23.19 27.11 14.97
C ASP A 528 22.21 27.61 13.86
N TRP A 529 22.37 27.18 12.60
CA TRP A 529 21.42 27.48 11.50
C TRP A 529 20.08 26.76 11.64
N GLU A 530 19.89 25.93 12.66
CA GLU A 530 18.60 25.39 13.10
C GLU A 530 17.68 26.44 13.73
N ARG A 531 18.21 27.60 14.15
CA ARG A 531 17.46 28.64 14.87
C ARG A 531 16.70 29.70 14.05
N PRO A 532 16.35 29.54 12.75
CA PRO A 532 15.27 30.31 12.15
C PRO A 532 13.93 29.84 12.72
N GLU A 533 12.88 30.65 12.55
CA GLU A 533 11.51 30.28 12.91
C GLU A 533 11.02 28.99 12.19
N ASP A 534 11.71 28.60 11.10
CA ASP A 534 11.48 27.38 10.33
C ASP A 534 11.99 26.08 11.01
N GLY A 535 12.96 26.17 11.93
CA GLY A 535 13.49 25.00 12.64
C GLY A 535 12.48 24.36 13.60
N LYS A 536 11.71 25.18 14.32
CA LYS A 536 10.59 24.70 15.17
C LYS A 536 9.50 24.03 14.32
N SER A 537 9.22 24.56 13.14
CA SER A 537 8.25 23.98 12.20
C SER A 537 8.71 22.61 11.69
N PHE A 538 9.99 22.49 11.32
CA PHE A 538 10.58 21.22 10.88
C PHE A 538 10.55 20.18 12.00
N ASP A 539 10.99 20.53 13.21
CA ASP A 539 11.03 19.60 14.35
C ASP A 539 9.64 19.10 14.73
N LEU A 540 8.64 19.98 14.76
CA LEU A 540 7.25 19.60 15.01
C LEU A 540 6.71 18.67 13.93
N ARG A 541 7.12 18.85 12.66
CA ARG A 541 6.73 17.96 11.56
C ARG A 541 7.42 16.60 11.68
N PHE A 542 8.73 16.58 11.90
CA PHE A 542 9.50 15.34 12.05
C PHE A 542 8.97 14.51 13.21
N ILE A 543 8.83 15.11 14.40
CA ILE A 543 8.26 14.45 15.59
C ILE A 543 6.80 14.08 15.35
N GLY A 544 6.03 14.96 14.71
CA GLY A 544 4.63 14.76 14.35
C GLY A 544 4.38 13.54 13.45
N ALA A 545 5.38 13.18 12.65
CA ALA A 545 5.38 12.06 11.73
C ALA A 545 5.95 10.77 12.33
N LEU A 546 6.46 10.74 13.56
CA LEU A 546 6.90 9.49 14.18
C LEU A 546 5.68 8.63 14.56
N ALA A 547 5.80 7.32 14.34
CA ALA A 547 4.83 6.36 14.83
C ALA A 547 4.79 6.39 16.38
N PRO A 548 3.64 6.08 17.02
CA PRO A 548 3.47 6.17 18.47
C PRO A 548 4.58 5.53 19.33
N TRP A 549 5.08 4.38 18.89
CA TRP A 549 6.10 3.61 19.60
C TRP A 549 7.54 4.01 19.22
N ALA A 550 7.71 4.71 18.09
CA ALA A 550 8.95 5.33 17.62
C ALA A 550 9.13 6.77 18.13
N GLY A 551 8.07 7.36 18.70
CA GLY A 551 8.03 8.71 19.24
C GLY A 551 8.98 8.94 20.43
N PRO A 552 9.30 10.20 20.73
CA PRO A 552 10.54 10.49 21.42
C PRO A 552 10.39 10.51 22.94
N PHE A 553 11.51 10.16 23.59
CA PHE A 553 11.96 10.51 24.93
C PHE A 553 11.69 9.50 26.05
N ASP A 554 12.65 9.46 26.98
CA ASP A 554 12.72 8.64 28.20
C ASP A 554 11.56 8.88 29.18
N ASP A 555 10.62 9.75 28.82
CA ASP A 555 9.48 10.19 29.61
C ASP A 555 8.19 9.63 28.96
N GLU A 556 7.79 8.47 29.46
CA GLU A 556 6.58 7.76 29.05
C GLU A 556 5.32 8.63 29.23
N GLU A 557 5.32 9.54 30.22
CA GLU A 557 4.22 10.44 30.51
C GLU A 557 4.09 11.57 29.46
N LYS A 558 5.21 12.11 28.97
CA LYS A 558 5.21 13.07 27.85
C LYS A 558 4.80 12.43 26.54
N THR A 559 5.27 11.21 26.28
CA THR A 559 4.86 10.42 25.09
C THR A 559 3.37 10.14 25.14
N LYS A 560 2.84 9.71 26.30
CA LYS A 560 1.41 9.48 26.53
C LYS A 560 0.56 10.73 26.40
N ARG A 561 0.97 11.86 27.00
CA ARG A 561 0.28 13.16 26.86
C ARG A 561 0.26 13.64 25.41
N TRP A 562 1.33 13.41 24.66
CA TRP A 562 1.38 13.72 23.24
C TRP A 562 0.47 12.80 22.42
N LEU A 563 0.50 11.49 22.66
CA LEU A 563 -0.40 10.52 22.03
C LEU A 563 -1.86 10.84 22.31
N ASP A 564 -2.22 11.18 23.55
CA ASP A 564 -3.56 11.62 23.92
C ASP A 564 -3.95 12.92 23.20
N GLY A 565 -2.99 13.84 23.01
CA GLY A 565 -3.18 15.05 22.21
C GLY A 565 -3.39 14.78 20.72
N VAL A 566 -2.71 13.78 20.17
CA VAL A 566 -2.81 13.35 18.77
C VAL A 566 -4.13 12.58 18.54
N LEU A 567 -4.46 11.63 19.41
CA LEU A 567 -5.70 10.84 19.35
C LEU A 567 -6.94 11.70 19.64
N ARG A 568 -6.86 12.69 20.55
CA ARG A 568 -7.93 13.68 20.74
C ARG A 568 -8.16 14.54 19.50
N ARG A 569 -7.11 14.90 18.76
CA ARG A 569 -7.24 15.63 17.49
C ARG A 569 -7.88 14.75 16.41
N LYS A 570 -7.57 13.45 16.38
CA LYS A 570 -8.24 12.48 15.50
C LYS A 570 -9.73 12.33 15.83
N ARG A 571 -10.09 12.10 17.10
CA ARG A 571 -11.50 12.06 17.56
C ARG A 571 -12.25 13.38 17.40
N LYS A 572 -11.56 14.53 17.45
CA LYS A 572 -12.18 15.83 17.16
C LYS A 572 -12.38 16.04 15.66
N ARG A 573 -11.47 15.58 14.80
CA ARG A 573 -11.67 15.60 13.34
C ARG A 573 -12.81 14.66 12.93
N GLU A 574 -12.87 13.45 13.48
CA GLU A 574 -13.96 12.48 13.24
C GLU A 574 -15.31 12.89 13.85
N LYS A 575 -15.34 13.87 14.77
CA LYS A 575 -16.59 14.46 15.31
C LYS A 575 -17.04 15.74 14.58
N TRP A 576 -16.22 16.26 13.66
CA TRP A 576 -16.48 17.48 12.90
C TRP A 576 -16.55 17.24 11.37
N THR A 577 -16.52 15.98 10.96
CA THR A 577 -16.93 15.44 9.64
C THR A 577 -18.06 14.47 9.89
#